data_AF-A0A6I4NRV0-F1
#
_entry.id   AF-A0A6I4NRV0-F1
#
_cell.length_a   1.000
_cell.length_b   1.000
_cell.length_c   1.000
_cell.angle_alpha   90.00
_cell.angle_beta   90.00
_cell.angle_gamma   90.00
#
_symmetry.space_group_name_H-M   'P 1'
#
loop_
_entity.id
_entity.type
_entity.pdbx_description
1 polymer ?
#
loop_
_entity_poly.entity_id
_entity_poly.type
_entity_poly.pdbx_seq_one_letter_code
_entity_poly.pdbx_strand_id
1 'polypeptide(L)'
;MKSVREIFKNKQHLLEEPEVEKLIEYCEELQDEIVEFKFQKTNNKELAMLDMIKEVIKGCNAIEKEQMEHERFGFEAPNYEETISNLKNYIYERCRDEKIWL
;
A
#
# COMPACT_ATOMS: atom_id res chain seq x y z
N MET A 1 -6.30 -21.69 3.12
CA MET A 1 -5.70 -22.96 3.60
C MET A 1 -6.79 -23.99 3.72
N LYS A 2 -6.46 -25.29 3.62
CA LYS A 2 -7.39 -26.35 4.03
C LYS A 2 -7.57 -26.26 5.55
N SER A 3 -8.79 -26.45 6.04
CA SER A 3 -9.06 -26.48 7.48
C SER A 3 -8.38 -27.68 8.14
N VAL A 4 -8.08 -27.59 9.43
CA VAL A 4 -7.53 -28.70 10.24
C VAL A 4 -8.34 -29.98 10.03
N ARG A 5 -9.68 -29.87 9.98
CA ARG A 5 -10.59 -31.00 9.73
C ARG A 5 -10.43 -31.62 8.35
N GLU A 6 -10.09 -30.83 7.32
CA GLU A 6 -9.82 -31.33 5.97
C GLU A 6 -8.43 -31.99 5.86
N ILE A 7 -7.45 -31.52 6.63
CA ILE A 7 -6.09 -32.09 6.68
C ILE A 7 -6.13 -33.47 7.34
N PHE A 8 -6.86 -33.62 8.44
CA PHE A 8 -6.94 -34.87 9.22
C PHE A 8 -8.15 -35.74 8.88
N LYS A 9 -8.87 -35.46 7.79
CA LYS A 9 -10.12 -36.15 7.40
C LYS A 9 -10.02 -37.68 7.39
N ASN A 10 -8.88 -38.23 6.98
CA ASN A 10 -8.63 -39.67 6.88
C ASN A 10 -7.83 -40.25 8.07
N LYS A 11 -7.42 -39.40 9.02
CA LYS A 11 -6.53 -39.75 10.15
C LYS A 11 -6.88 -38.92 11.39
N GLN A 12 -8.14 -38.99 11.82
CA GLN A 12 -8.64 -38.19 12.95
C GLN A 12 -7.96 -38.53 14.29
N HIS A 13 -7.49 -39.76 14.48
CA HIS A 13 -6.75 -40.17 15.68
C HIS A 13 -5.51 -39.31 15.95
N LEU A 14 -4.91 -38.72 14.92
CA LEU A 14 -3.75 -37.84 15.09
C LEU A 14 -4.11 -36.52 15.77
N LEU A 15 -5.39 -36.12 15.80
CA LEU A 15 -5.83 -34.92 16.53
C LEU A 15 -5.79 -35.10 18.05
N GLU A 16 -5.71 -36.35 18.53
CA GLU A 16 -5.60 -36.68 19.95
C GLU A 16 -4.13 -36.68 20.42
N GLU A 17 -3.18 -36.58 19.49
CA GLU A 17 -1.76 -36.54 19.81
C GLU A 17 -1.38 -35.13 20.31
N PRO A 18 -0.74 -35.02 21.48
CA PRO A 18 -0.43 -33.73 22.10
C PRO A 18 0.57 -32.91 21.27
N GLU A 19 1.40 -33.53 20.44
CA GLU A 19 2.27 -32.84 19.50
C GLU A 19 1.48 -32.18 18.37
N VAL A 20 0.40 -32.81 17.91
CA VAL A 20 -0.45 -32.28 16.84
C VAL A 20 -1.32 -31.14 17.37
N GLU A 21 -1.82 -31.25 18.60
CA GLU A 21 -2.53 -30.16 19.29
C GLU A 21 -1.66 -28.89 19.38
N LYS A 22 -0.43 -29.02 19.89
CA LYS A 22 0.53 -27.90 19.95
C LYS A 22 0.85 -27.30 18.59
N LEU A 23 0.92 -28.14 17.56
CA LEU A 23 1.23 -27.69 16.20
C LEU A 23 0.05 -26.93 15.58
N ILE A 24 -1.18 -27.32 15.91
CA ILE A 24 -2.40 -26.61 15.51
C ILE A 24 -2.44 -25.24 16.19
N GLU A 25 -2.25 -25.18 17.50
CA GLU A 25 -2.21 -23.92 18.26
C GLU A 25 -1.18 -22.95 17.67
N TYR A 26 0.06 -23.41 17.46
CA TYR A 26 1.11 -22.59 16.84
C TYR A 26 0.74 -22.08 15.43
N CYS A 27 0.07 -22.91 14.63
CA CYS A 27 -0.37 -22.52 13.28
C CYS A 27 -1.56 -21.55 13.30
N GLU A 28 -2.40 -21.58 14.33
CA GLU A 28 -3.49 -20.63 14.54
C GLU A 28 -2.94 -19.28 15.00
N GLU A 29 -2.03 -19.25 15.98
CA GLU A 29 -1.32 -18.04 16.41
C GLU A 29 -0.60 -17.35 15.24
N LEU A 30 0.16 -18.11 14.44
CA LEU A 30 0.81 -17.57 13.24
C LEU A 30 -0.18 -17.02 12.21
N GLN A 31 -1.37 -17.62 12.08
CA GLN A 31 -2.39 -17.13 11.15
C GLN A 31 -2.95 -15.79 11.61
N ASP A 32 -3.23 -15.64 12.90
CA ASP A 32 -3.72 -14.38 13.46
C ASP A 32 -2.68 -13.27 13.30
N GLU A 33 -1.41 -13.54 13.62
CA GLU A 33 -0.30 -12.60 13.39
C GLU A 33 -0.21 -12.19 11.91
N ILE A 34 -0.36 -13.14 10.97
CA ILE A 34 -0.33 -12.85 9.53
C ILE A 34 -1.52 -11.97 9.11
N VAL A 35 -2.72 -12.19 9.67
CA VAL A 35 -3.90 -11.38 9.38
C VAL A 35 -3.71 -9.96 9.90
N GLU A 36 -3.24 -9.81 11.14
CA GLU A 36 -2.96 -8.50 11.73
C GLU A 36 -1.87 -7.76 10.95
N PHE A 37 -0.78 -8.44 10.60
CA PHE A 37 0.30 -7.89 9.78
C PHE A 37 -0.20 -7.43 8.40
N LYS A 38 -1.07 -8.21 7.75
CA LYS A 38 -1.70 -7.82 6.48
C LYS A 38 -2.61 -6.60 6.64
N PHE A 39 -3.37 -6.53 7.73
CA PHE A 39 -4.23 -5.38 8.02
C PHE A 39 -3.42 -4.11 8.25
N GLN A 40 -2.40 -4.16 9.12
CA GLN A 40 -1.48 -3.04 9.36
C GLN A 40 -0.79 -2.58 8.06
N LYS A 41 -0.33 -3.53 7.23
CA LYS A 41 0.29 -3.23 5.94
C LYS A 41 -0.69 -2.59 4.94
N THR A 42 -1.96 -3.00 4.96
CA THR A 42 -3.00 -2.45 4.07
C THR A 42 -3.33 -1.01 4.46
N ASN A 43 -3.51 -0.75 5.77
CA ASN A 43 -3.74 0.61 6.28
C ASN A 43 -2.56 1.54 5.95
N ASN A 44 -1.32 1.05 6.03
CA ASN A 44 -0.14 1.85 5.69
C ASN A 44 -0.15 2.28 4.21
N LYS A 45 -0.52 1.38 3.29
CA LYS A 45 -0.60 1.71 1.87
C LYS A 45 -1.69 2.72 1.54
N GLU A 46 -2.85 2.63 2.19
CA GLU A 46 -3.93 3.61 1.99
C GLU A 46 -3.51 5.01 2.45
N LEU A 47 -2.87 5.11 3.61
CA LEU A 47 -2.31 6.38 4.11
C LEU A 47 -1.25 6.94 3.16
N ALA A 48 -0.34 6.10 2.67
CA ALA A 48 0.69 6.51 1.72
C ALA A 48 0.08 7.01 0.39
N MET A 49 -0.98 6.36 -0.11
CA MET A 49 -1.72 6.81 -1.29
C MET A 49 -2.42 8.15 -1.05
N LEU A 50 -3.08 8.33 0.11
CA LEU A 50 -3.73 9.59 0.46
C LEU A 50 -2.72 10.75 0.52
N ASP A 51 -1.56 10.52 1.11
CA ASP A 51 -0.52 11.55 1.19
C ASP A 51 0.09 11.86 -0.18
N MET A 52 0.34 10.85 -1.01
CA MET A 52 0.75 11.06 -2.40
C MET A 52 -0.26 11.92 -3.17
N ILE A 53 -1.57 11.62 -3.08
CA ILE A 53 -2.62 12.39 -3.75
C ILE A 53 -2.64 13.85 -3.26
N LYS A 54 -2.50 14.09 -1.95
CA LYS A 54 -2.44 15.46 -1.40
C LYS A 54 -1.25 16.24 -1.97
N GLU A 55 -0.07 15.62 -2.07
CA GLU A 55 1.11 16.27 -2.64
C GLU A 55 0.94 16.56 -4.13
N VAL A 56 0.35 15.64 -4.90
CA VAL A 56 0.00 15.89 -6.31
C VAL A 56 -0.93 17.09 -6.45
N ILE A 57 -1.98 17.18 -5.65
CA ILE A 57 -2.93 18.32 -5.67
C ILE A 57 -2.23 19.63 -5.33
N LYS A 58 -1.33 19.63 -4.32
CA LYS A 58 -0.53 20.83 -3.99
C LYS A 58 0.33 21.27 -5.16
N GLY A 59 0.98 20.34 -5.85
CA GLY A 59 1.78 20.61 -7.04
C GLY A 59 0.94 21.24 -8.16
N CYS A 60 -0.24 20.68 -8.45
CA CYS A 60 -1.16 21.25 -9.43
C CYS A 60 -1.58 22.68 -9.08
N ASN A 61 -1.97 22.93 -7.82
CA ASN A 61 -2.36 24.26 -7.36
C ASN A 61 -1.23 25.29 -7.48
N ALA A 62 0.02 24.87 -7.25
CA ALA A 62 1.19 25.75 -7.40
C ALA A 62 1.39 26.18 -8.86
N ILE A 63 1.25 25.22 -9.79
CA ILE A 63 1.39 25.48 -11.22
C ILE A 63 0.24 26.34 -11.76
N GLU A 64 -0.98 26.11 -11.30
CA GLU A 64 -2.11 26.99 -11.62
C GLU A 64 -1.87 28.42 -11.12
N LYS A 65 -1.24 28.58 -9.96
CA LYS A 65 -0.86 29.90 -9.44
C LYS A 65 0.20 30.57 -10.29
N GLU A 66 1.24 29.85 -10.69
CA GLU A 66 2.28 30.36 -11.60
C GLU A 66 1.69 30.77 -12.95
N GLN A 67 0.75 29.99 -13.49
CA GLN A 67 0.05 30.34 -14.72
C GLN A 67 -0.80 31.61 -14.56
N MET A 68 -1.55 31.74 -13.47
CA MET A 68 -2.31 32.97 -13.18
C MET A 68 -1.39 34.19 -13.05
N GLU A 69 -0.21 34.01 -12.44
CA GLU A 69 0.79 35.05 -12.28
C GLU A 69 1.40 35.46 -13.62
N HIS A 70 1.70 34.50 -14.49
CA HIS A 70 2.09 34.74 -15.88
C HIS A 70 1.04 35.55 -16.64
N GLU A 71 -0.22 35.11 -16.62
CA GLU A 71 -1.32 35.78 -17.34
C GLU A 71 -1.60 37.19 -16.82
N ARG A 72 -1.50 37.40 -15.50
CA ARG A 72 -1.88 38.66 -14.86
C ARG A 72 -0.76 39.69 -14.85
N PHE A 73 0.49 39.26 -14.72
CA PHE A 73 1.63 40.14 -14.49
C PHE A 73 2.74 40.00 -15.54
N GLY A 74 2.62 39.04 -16.47
CA GLY A 74 3.63 38.79 -17.50
C GLY A 74 4.91 38.16 -16.95
N PHE A 75 4.84 37.44 -15.83
CA PHE A 75 5.95 36.64 -15.31
C PHE A 75 6.33 35.50 -16.27
N GLU A 76 7.37 34.74 -15.95
CA GLU A 76 7.74 33.59 -16.78
C GLU A 76 6.63 32.53 -16.76
N ALA A 77 6.34 31.95 -17.93
CA ALA A 77 5.32 30.90 -18.02
C ALA A 77 5.85 29.61 -17.36
N PRO A 78 4.99 28.85 -16.64
CA PRO A 78 5.40 27.59 -16.06
C PRO A 78 5.82 26.59 -17.14
N ASN A 79 6.90 25.84 -16.88
CA ASN A 79 7.36 24.78 -17.77
C ASN A 79 6.50 23.51 -17.57
N TYR A 80 5.39 23.44 -18.29
CA TYR A 80 4.44 22.33 -18.19
C TYR A 80 5.05 20.97 -18.53
N GLU A 81 5.93 20.89 -19.53
CA GLU A 81 6.54 19.63 -19.96
C GLU A 81 7.44 19.04 -18.86
N GLU A 82 8.30 19.88 -18.27
CA GLU A 82 9.16 19.51 -17.15
C GLU A 82 8.33 19.18 -15.90
N THR A 83 7.31 19.99 -15.61
CA THR A 83 6.40 19.78 -14.48
C THR A 83 5.69 18.42 -14.55
N ILE A 84 5.13 18.08 -15.72
CA ILE A 84 4.47 16.79 -15.94
C ILE A 84 5.46 15.64 -15.81
N SER A 85 6.68 15.81 -16.32
CA SER A 85 7.75 14.81 -16.19
C SER A 85 8.13 14.58 -14.73
N ASN A 86 8.31 15.65 -13.97
CA ASN A 86 8.61 15.60 -12.54
C ASN A 86 7.48 14.96 -11.74
N LEU A 87 6.23 15.29 -12.04
CA LEU A 87 5.06 14.68 -11.41
C LEU A 87 4.98 13.16 -11.66
N LYS A 88 5.20 12.74 -12.91
CA LYS A 88 5.26 11.31 -13.25
C LYS A 88 6.36 10.59 -12.49
N ASN A 89 7.57 11.17 -12.45
CA ASN A 89 8.70 10.61 -11.72
C ASN A 89 8.39 10.46 -10.22
N TYR A 90 7.85 11.51 -9.60
CA TYR A 90 7.42 11.48 -8.20
C TYR A 90 6.44 10.33 -7.93
N ILE A 91 5.40 10.18 -8.77
CA ILE A 91 4.41 9.10 -8.62
C ILE A 91 5.08 7.73 -8.75
N TYR A 92 5.93 7.52 -9.75
CA TYR A 92 6.61 6.23 -9.94
C TYR A 92 7.57 5.89 -8.79
N GLU A 93 8.35 6.87 -8.32
CA GLU A 93 9.25 6.70 -7.19
C GLU A 93 8.48 6.36 -5.91
N ARG A 94 7.41 7.11 -5.61
CA ARG A 94 6.60 6.85 -4.43
C ARG A 94 5.87 5.51 -4.50
N CYS A 95 5.37 5.12 -5.66
CA CYS A 95 4.82 3.79 -5.86
C CYS A 95 5.87 2.68 -5.67
N ARG A 96 7.12 2.87 -6.12
CA ARG A 96 8.21 1.93 -5.88
C ARG A 96 8.50 1.78 -4.37
N ASP A 97 8.63 2.88 -3.64
CA ASP A 97 8.92 2.89 -2.21
C ASP A 97 7.85 2.17 -1.40
N GLU A 98 6.58 2.46 -1.71
CA GLU A 98 5.42 1.91 -1.01
C GLU A 98 4.99 0.52 -1.52
N LYS A 99 5.75 -0.03 -2.49
CA LYS A 99 5.49 -1.32 -3.15
C LYS A 99 4.07 -1.38 -3.71
N ILE A 100 3.66 -0.28 -4.33
CA ILE A 100 2.44 -0.13 -5.12
C ILE A 100 2.83 -0.39 -6.57
N TRP A 101 2.22 -1.40 -7.18
CA TRP A 101 2.47 -1.74 -8.58
C TRP A 101 1.40 -1.03 -9.42
N LEU A 102 1.84 -0.08 -10.25
CA LEU A 102 1.00 0.67 -11.21
C LEU A 102 0.85 -0.09 -12.52
#